data_AF-A0A7K1J6Q0-F1
#
_entry.id   AF-A0A7K1J6Q0-F1
#
_cell.length_a   1.000
_cell.length_b   1.000
_cell.length_c   1.000
_cell.angle_alpha   90.00
_cell.angle_beta   90.00
_cell.angle_gamma   90.00
#
_symmetry.space_group_name_H-M   'P 1'
#
loop_
_entity.id
_entity.type
_entity.pdbx_description
1 polymer ?
#
loop_
_entity_poly.entity_id
_entity_poly.type
_entity_poly.pdbx_seq_one_letter_code
_entity_poly.pdbx_strand_id
1 'polypeptide(L)'
;MDGLACGMAAVGREVRERIMSSDPAGLGVVERRVRARLDAMSVQWWHGVTIVRYAPMWGAVRYRVFAGEWTAEQIVFDGKARELGAVRCRSEHNHRAAWYGVDAFDWSFTAEEALRKLLFTITGRRARIS
;
A
#
# COMPACT_ATOMS: atom_id res chain seq x y z
N MET A 1 -8.74 -15.31 -4.39
CA MET A 1 -9.17 -15.05 -2.99
C MET A 1 -8.68 -13.67 -2.58
N ASP A 2 -9.43 -12.65 -2.96
CA ASP A 2 -9.20 -11.25 -2.55
C ASP A 2 -9.89 -11.03 -1.20
N GLY A 3 -9.23 -11.43 -0.12
CA GLY A 3 -9.88 -11.67 1.18
C GLY A 3 -9.26 -10.99 2.39
N LEU A 4 -8.45 -9.94 2.21
CA LEU A 4 -8.07 -9.04 3.31
C LEU A 4 -8.28 -7.60 2.85
N ALA A 5 -9.56 -7.26 2.68
CA ALA A 5 -10.02 -5.88 2.68
C ALA A 5 -9.38 -5.14 3.87
N CYS A 6 -9.04 -3.87 3.65
CA CYS A 6 -8.48 -2.97 4.64
C CYS A 6 -9.18 -3.05 6.01
N GLY A 7 -8.38 -2.89 7.07
CA GLY A 7 -8.87 -2.66 8.43
C GLY A 7 -8.96 -3.92 9.29
N MET A 8 -7.89 -4.21 10.02
CA MET A 8 -7.98 -5.00 11.25
C MET A 8 -8.52 -4.11 12.39
N ALA A 9 -9.70 -3.51 12.17
CA ALA A 9 -10.30 -2.48 13.04
C ALA A 9 -10.67 -2.99 14.46
N ALA A 10 -10.34 -4.23 14.79
CA ALA A 10 -10.64 -4.88 16.07
C ALA A 10 -9.40 -5.48 16.77
N VAL A 11 -8.19 -5.07 16.40
CA VAL A 11 -6.98 -5.51 17.12
C VAL A 11 -6.81 -4.64 18.36
N GLY A 12 -7.05 -5.25 19.54
CA GLY A 12 -6.85 -4.61 20.83
C GLY A 12 -5.42 -4.10 21.02
N ARG A 13 -5.25 -3.05 21.82
CA ARG A 13 -3.97 -2.36 22.03
C ARG A 13 -2.81 -3.31 22.35
N GLU A 14 -3.05 -4.30 23.22
CA GLU A 14 -2.04 -5.30 23.60
C GLU A 14 -1.53 -6.14 22.42
N VAL A 15 -2.42 -6.49 21.48
CA VAL A 15 -2.05 -7.26 20.29
C VAL A 15 -1.30 -6.38 19.29
N ARG A 16 -1.65 -5.08 19.18
CA ARG A 16 -0.89 -4.11 18.39
C ARG A 16 0.53 -3.98 18.93
N GLU A 17 0.66 -3.72 20.23
CA GLU A 17 1.96 -3.57 20.90
C GLU A 17 2.81 -4.84 20.74
N ARG A 18 2.21 -6.04 20.84
CA ARG A 18 2.90 -7.32 20.61
C ARG A 18 3.40 -7.49 19.18
N ILE A 19 2.56 -7.22 18.17
CA ILE A 19 2.95 -7.27 16.75
C ILE A 19 4.12 -6.32 16.46
N MET A 20 4.13 -5.14 17.11
CA MET A 20 5.15 -4.13 16.91
C MET A 20 6.46 -4.42 17.67
N SER A 21 6.39 -5.06 18.84
CA SER A 21 7.52 -5.26 19.76
C SER A 21 8.18 -6.65 19.69
N SER A 22 7.49 -7.69 19.22
CA SER A 22 7.97 -9.07 19.33
C SER A 22 8.77 -9.55 18.11
N ASP A 23 9.69 -10.47 18.34
CA ASP A 23 10.27 -11.33 17.31
C ASP A 23 9.13 -12.07 16.58
N PRO A 24 9.05 -12.04 15.23
CA PRO A 24 8.03 -12.74 14.47
C PRO A 24 7.89 -14.24 14.78
N ALA A 25 8.89 -14.87 15.40
CA ALA A 25 8.81 -16.26 15.87
C ALA A 25 7.75 -16.50 16.96
N GLY A 26 7.48 -15.51 17.83
CA GLY A 26 6.51 -15.61 18.94
C GLY A 26 5.07 -15.27 18.57
N LEU A 27 4.84 -14.85 17.32
CA LEU A 27 3.55 -14.38 16.84
C LEU A 27 2.66 -15.51 16.30
N GLY A 28 1.36 -15.44 16.58
CA GLY A 28 0.36 -16.28 15.96
C GLY A 28 0.34 -16.11 14.43
N VAL A 29 -0.31 -17.03 13.70
CA VAL A 29 -0.32 -17.01 12.22
C VAL A 29 -0.86 -15.70 11.64
N VAL A 30 -1.93 -15.15 12.25
CA VAL A 30 -2.53 -13.88 11.82
C VAL A 30 -1.60 -12.70 12.14
N GLU A 31 -1.03 -12.67 13.34
CA GLU A 31 -0.10 -11.63 13.79
C GLU A 31 1.17 -11.59 12.92
N ARG A 32 1.72 -12.76 12.55
CA ARG A 32 2.83 -12.88 11.59
C ARG A 32 2.49 -12.30 10.23
N ARG A 33 1.29 -12.55 9.71
CA ARG A 33 0.85 -11.98 8.42
C ARG A 33 0.73 -10.46 8.48
N VAL A 34 0.24 -9.92 9.59
CA VAL A 34 0.18 -8.46 9.81
C VAL A 34 1.58 -7.87 9.93
N ARG A 35 2.48 -8.51 10.69
CA ARG A 35 3.86 -8.06 10.83
C ARG A 35 4.59 -8.06 9.49
N ALA A 36 4.51 -9.17 8.74
CA ALA A 36 5.09 -9.27 7.41
C ALA A 36 4.54 -8.20 6.45
N ARG A 37 3.26 -7.83 6.59
CA ARG A 37 2.67 -6.72 5.82
C ARG A 37 3.30 -5.38 6.18
N LEU A 38 3.46 -5.09 7.49
CA LEU A 38 4.10 -3.86 7.97
C LEU A 38 5.55 -3.77 7.51
N ASP A 39 6.32 -4.86 7.64
CA ASP A 39 7.72 -4.92 7.21
C ASP A 39 7.87 -4.77 5.68
N ALA A 40 6.86 -5.20 4.92
CA ALA A 40 6.82 -5.04 3.47
C ALA A 40 6.38 -3.63 3.02
N MET A 41 5.94 -2.75 3.93
CA MET A 41 5.44 -1.41 3.62
C MET A 41 6.51 -0.34 3.85
N SER A 42 6.70 0.52 2.86
CA SER A 42 7.38 1.81 3.01
C SER A 42 6.35 2.91 2.81
N VAL A 43 6.32 3.87 3.73
CA VAL A 43 5.32 4.95 3.76
C VAL A 43 6.00 6.29 3.54
N GLN A 44 5.45 7.08 2.63
CA GLN A 44 5.91 8.43 2.32
C GLN A 44 4.72 9.38 2.29
N TRP A 45 4.85 10.52 2.95
CA TRP A 45 3.88 11.61 2.85
C TRP A 45 4.25 12.58 1.73
N TRP A 46 3.27 13.02 0.96
CA TRP A 46 3.45 13.97 -0.12
C TRP A 46 2.16 14.76 -0.38
N HIS A 47 2.21 16.09 -0.28
CA HIS A 47 1.11 17.00 -0.63
C HIS A 47 -0.29 16.56 -0.17
N GLY A 48 -0.44 16.24 1.11
CA GLY A 48 -1.75 15.89 1.69
C GLY A 48 -2.24 14.48 1.36
N VAL A 49 -1.38 13.64 0.78
CA VAL A 49 -1.63 12.20 0.62
C VAL A 49 -0.51 11.38 1.23
N THR A 50 -0.85 10.17 1.65
CA THR A 50 0.10 9.15 2.06
C THR A 50 0.25 8.11 0.96
N ILE A 51 1.48 7.92 0.51
CA ILE A 51 1.89 6.93 -0.49
C ILE A 51 2.48 5.74 0.26
N VAL A 52 1.93 4.55 0.02
CA VAL A 52 2.46 3.29 0.53
C VAL A 52 3.04 2.49 -0.62
N ARG A 53 4.31 2.10 -0.51
CA ARG A 53 5.02 1.18 -1.42
C ARG A 53 5.13 -0.19 -0.76
N TYR A 54 4.86 -1.26 -1.51
CA TYR A 54 4.98 -2.66 -1.03
C TYR A 54 6.19 -3.37 -1.68
N ALA A 55 6.99 -4.13 -0.90
CA ALA A 55 8.20 -4.85 -1.36
C ALA A 55 8.14 -6.39 -1.21
N PRO A 56 8.66 -7.17 -2.19
CA PRO A 56 8.15 -7.27 -3.56
C PRO A 56 6.84 -8.11 -3.63
N MET A 57 5.91 -7.67 -4.47
CA MET A 57 4.60 -8.29 -4.79
C MET A 57 3.87 -8.93 -3.61
N TRP A 58 3.37 -8.10 -2.70
CA TRP A 58 2.18 -8.49 -1.94
C TRP A 58 0.98 -8.49 -2.90
N GLY A 59 0.89 -9.56 -3.71
CA GLY A 59 0.03 -9.64 -4.89
C GLY A 59 0.46 -8.70 -6.03
N ALA A 60 -0.51 -8.31 -6.85
CA ALA A 60 -0.32 -7.47 -8.04
C ALA A 60 -0.24 -5.95 -7.75
N VAL A 61 -0.14 -5.51 -6.48
CA VAL A 61 -0.18 -4.08 -6.10
C VAL A 61 1.23 -3.61 -5.70
N ARG A 62 1.68 -2.49 -6.26
CA ARG A 62 2.97 -1.87 -5.89
C ARG A 62 2.81 -0.64 -5.03
N TYR A 63 1.80 0.18 -5.32
CA TYR A 63 1.51 1.39 -4.54
C TYR A 63 0.03 1.48 -4.16
N ARG A 64 -0.25 2.04 -2.99
CA ARG A 64 -1.56 2.56 -2.61
C ARG A 64 -1.41 4.00 -2.15
N VAL A 65 -2.40 4.83 -2.44
CA VAL A 65 -2.44 6.25 -2.08
C VAL A 65 -3.65 6.49 -1.19
N PHE A 66 -3.45 7.16 -0.07
CA PHE A 66 -4.48 7.46 0.92
C PHE A 66 -4.61 8.97 1.13
N ALA A 67 -5.83 9.45 1.42
CA ALA A 67 -6.07 10.85 1.71
C ALA A 67 -5.60 11.22 3.13
N GLY A 68 -4.82 12.28 3.27
CA GLY A 68 -4.29 12.73 4.56
C GLY A 68 -2.92 12.16 4.88
N GLU A 69 -2.48 12.40 6.11
CA GLU A 69 -1.21 11.91 6.65
C GLU A 69 -1.46 10.71 7.56
N TRP A 70 -0.88 9.58 7.18
CA TRP A 70 -1.03 8.30 7.86
C TRP A 70 0.32 7.61 8.02
N THR A 71 0.49 6.93 9.15
CA THR A 71 1.59 5.98 9.36
C THR A 71 1.21 4.58 8.86
N ALA A 72 2.21 3.70 8.66
CA ALA A 72 1.96 2.30 8.28
C ALA A 72 1.05 1.58 9.28
N GLU A 73 1.25 1.85 10.58
CA GLU A 73 0.44 1.31 11.67
C GLU A 73 -1.02 1.73 11.53
N GLN A 74 -1.30 3.02 11.37
CA GLN A 74 -2.67 3.52 11.27
C GLN A 74 -3.39 2.98 10.02
N ILE A 75 -2.68 2.83 8.90
CA ILE A 75 -3.24 2.24 7.67
C ILE A 75 -3.65 0.78 7.90
N VAL A 76 -2.87 0.02 8.66
CA VAL A 76 -3.12 -1.40 8.91
C VAL A 76 -4.20 -1.61 9.97
N PHE A 77 -4.17 -0.84 11.06
CA PHE A 77 -4.97 -1.11 12.25
C PHE A 77 -6.23 -0.25 12.40
N ASP A 78 -6.26 0.98 11.88
CA ASP A 78 -7.35 1.90 12.21
C ASP A 78 -8.52 1.82 11.22
N GLY A 79 -8.30 1.29 10.02
CA GLY A 79 -9.36 1.11 9.00
C GLY A 79 -10.05 2.40 8.51
N LYS A 80 -9.62 3.57 9.03
CA LYS A 80 -10.15 4.90 8.70
C LYS A 80 -9.45 5.56 7.51
N ALA A 81 -8.31 5.00 7.09
CA ALA A 81 -7.56 5.53 5.96
C ALA A 81 -8.38 5.39 4.67
N ARG A 82 -8.81 6.52 4.11
CA ARG A 82 -9.52 6.55 2.83
C ARG A 82 -8.54 6.34 1.68
N GLU A 83 -8.65 5.19 1.02
CA GLU A 83 -7.88 4.90 -0.20
C GLU A 83 -8.39 5.79 -1.35
N LEU A 84 -7.46 6.47 -2.03
CA LEU A 84 -7.70 7.33 -3.19
C LEU A 84 -7.34 6.64 -4.50
N GLY A 85 -6.55 5.58 -4.44
CA GLY A 85 -6.19 4.78 -5.61
C GLY A 85 -5.03 3.84 -5.35
N ALA A 86 -4.78 2.95 -6.31
CA ALA A 86 -3.71 1.97 -6.26
C ALA A 86 -3.03 1.79 -7.62
N VAL A 87 -1.74 1.47 -7.60
CA VAL A 87 -0.96 1.06 -8.77
C VAL A 87 -0.86 -0.45 -8.78
N ARG A 88 -1.37 -1.07 -9.84
CA ARG A 88 -1.39 -2.53 -10.02
C ARG A 88 -0.62 -2.96 -11.27
N CYS A 89 -0.06 -4.16 -11.24
CA CYS A 89 0.51 -4.86 -12.38
C CYS A 89 -0.57 -5.78 -12.98
N ARG A 90 -0.84 -5.69 -14.29
CA ARG A 90 -1.93 -6.48 -14.90
C ARG A 90 -1.48 -7.87 -15.33
N SER A 91 -0.29 -7.99 -15.92
CA SER A 91 0.30 -9.21 -16.50
C SER A 91 1.35 -8.79 -17.52
N GLU A 92 2.44 -9.57 -17.61
CA GLU A 92 3.50 -9.49 -18.61
C GLU A 92 3.06 -10.09 -19.96
N HIS A 93 2.07 -9.50 -20.65
CA HIS A 93 1.85 -9.90 -22.04
C HIS A 93 3.06 -9.41 -22.86
N ASN A 94 3.85 -10.32 -23.44
CA ASN A 94 5.15 -10.09 -24.09
C ASN A 94 6.33 -9.72 -23.15
N HIS A 95 6.40 -10.27 -21.93
CA HIS A 95 7.52 -10.03 -20.98
C HIS A 95 7.72 -8.55 -20.57
N ARG A 96 6.69 -7.71 -20.75
CA ARG A 96 6.72 -6.31 -20.30
C ARG A 96 5.64 -6.10 -19.26
N ALA A 97 6.04 -5.81 -18.02
CA ALA A 97 5.12 -5.48 -16.95
C ALA A 97 4.35 -4.19 -17.29
N ALA A 98 3.04 -4.29 -17.47
CA ALA A 98 2.16 -3.13 -17.62
C ALA A 98 1.60 -2.73 -16.25
N TRP A 99 1.90 -1.50 -15.84
CA TRP A 99 1.45 -0.89 -14.59
C TRP A 99 0.32 0.10 -14.86
N TYR A 100 -0.71 0.12 -14.02
CA TYR A 100 -1.83 1.04 -14.19
C TYR A 100 -2.37 1.51 -12.84
N GLY A 101 -2.88 2.75 -12.83
CA GLY A 101 -3.72 3.24 -11.73
C GLY A 101 -5.12 2.65 -11.87
N VAL A 102 -5.71 2.14 -10.79
CA VAL A 102 -7.06 1.52 -10.85
C VAL A 102 -8.12 2.51 -11.38
N ASP A 103 -7.89 3.82 -11.28
CA ASP A 103 -8.77 4.90 -11.76
C ASP A 103 -8.20 5.66 -12.98
N ALA A 104 -7.08 5.22 -13.56
CA ALA A 104 -6.48 5.81 -14.75
C ALA A 104 -6.39 4.73 -15.84
N PHE A 105 -7.21 4.86 -16.89
CA PHE A 105 -7.23 3.97 -18.07
C PHE A 105 -5.94 4.04 -18.93
N ASP A 106 -4.87 4.64 -18.41
CA ASP A 106 -3.60 4.82 -19.10
C ASP A 106 -2.54 3.93 -18.44
N TRP A 107 -1.98 3.02 -19.23
CA TRP A 107 -0.96 2.08 -18.79
C TRP A 107 0.42 2.75 -18.79
N SER A 108 1.34 2.22 -18.00
CA SER A 108 2.71 2.70 -17.85
C SER A 108 3.68 1.53 -17.88
N PHE A 109 4.89 1.79 -18.34
CA PHE A 109 5.95 0.78 -18.42
C PHE A 109 6.62 0.56 -17.06
N THR A 110 6.51 1.52 -16.14
CA THR A 110 6.98 1.39 -14.76
C THR A 110 5.90 1.70 -13.73
N ALA A 111 6.06 1.15 -12.52
CA ALA A 111 5.16 1.41 -11.41
C ALA A 111 5.26 2.87 -10.94
N GLU A 112 6.46 3.45 -10.99
CA GLU A 112 6.72 4.86 -10.67
C GLU A 112 6.00 5.80 -11.64
N GLU A 113 6.00 5.50 -12.95
CA GLU A 113 5.24 6.28 -13.93
C GLU A 113 3.73 6.21 -13.67
N ALA A 114 3.20 5.01 -13.42
CA ALA A 114 1.78 4.84 -13.06
C ALA A 114 1.43 5.62 -11.78
N LEU A 115 2.32 5.63 -10.79
CA LEU A 115 2.14 6.40 -9.56
C LEU A 115 2.13 7.92 -9.84
N ARG A 116 3.05 8.43 -10.67
CA ARG A 116 3.09 9.86 -11.03
C ARG A 116 1.81 10.29 -11.74
N LYS A 117 1.29 9.48 -12.67
CA LYS A 117 0.00 9.73 -13.35
C LYS A 117 -1.14 9.75 -12.32
N LEU A 118 -1.22 8.73 -11.46
CA LEU A 118 -2.23 8.65 -10.40
C LEU A 118 -2.20 9.87 -9.47
N LEU A 119 -1.02 10.27 -9.00
CA LEU A 119 -0.88 11.44 -8.13
C LEU A 119 -1.26 12.73 -8.83
N PHE A 120 -0.95 12.89 -10.12
CA PHE A 120 -1.40 14.03 -10.89
C PHE A 120 -2.93 14.06 -11.02
N THR A 121 -3.56 12.92 -11.29
CA THR A 121 -5.03 12.81 -11.34
C THR A 121 -5.68 13.17 -9.99
N ILE A 122 -5.10 12.70 -8.88
CA ILE A 122 -5.65 12.93 -7.53
C ILE A 122 -5.44 14.37 -7.06
N THR A 123 -4.26 14.94 -7.29
CA THR A 123 -3.82 16.19 -6.63
C THR A 123 -3.66 17.38 -7.57
N GLY A 124 -3.70 17.16 -8.89
CA GLY A 124 -3.34 18.16 -9.90
C GLY A 124 -1.85 18.52 -9.95
N ARG A 125 -0.99 17.82 -9.20
CA ARG A 125 0.44 18.16 -9.05
C ARG A 125 1.33 17.06 -9.60
N ARG A 126 2.46 17.46 -10.20
CA ARG A 126 3.48 16.52 -10.70
C ARG A 126 4.41 16.10 -9.57
N ALA A 127 4.42 14.81 -9.25
CA ALA A 127 5.32 14.25 -8.26
C ALA A 127 6.69 13.90 -8.87
N ARG A 128 7.78 14.24 -8.16
CA ARG A 128 9.13 13.73 -8.46
C ARG A 128 9.41 12.59 -7.48
N ILE A 129 9.20 11.37 -7.93
CA ILE A 129 9.38 10.14 -7.12
C ILE A 129 10.43 9.29 -7.80
N SER A 130 11.47 8.91 -7.05
CA SER A 130 12.57 8.02 -7.46
C SER A 130 12.32 6.60 -6.99
#